data_AF-A0A428DQG9-F1
#
_entry.id   AF-A0A428DQG9-F1
#
_cell.length_a   1.000
_cell.length_b   1.000
_cell.length_c   1.000
_cell.angle_alpha   90.00
_cell.angle_beta   90.00
_cell.angle_gamma   90.00
#
_symmetry.space_group_name_H-M   'P 1'
#
loop_
_entity.id
_entity.type
_entity.pdbx_description
1 polymer ?
#
loop_
_entity_poly.entity_id
_entity_poly.type
_entity_poly.pdbx_seq_one_letter_code
_entity_poly.pdbx_strand_id
1 'polypeptide(L)' 'MIIQFLMKETGSTRKEIIASIEELEAFGLIGFNVNGDFRLKEV' A
#
# COMPACT_ATOMS: atom_id res chain seq x y z
N MET A 1 1.68 10.01 5.45
CA MET A 1 1.91 9.34 4.15
C MET A 1 2.10 7.84 4.41
N ILE A 2 1.19 6.97 3.96
CA ILE A 2 1.15 5.54 4.33
C ILE A 2 2.48 4.81 4.05
N ILE A 3 3.19 5.17 2.98
CA ILE A 3 4.48 4.59 2.63
C ILE A 3 5.52 4.80 3.74
N GLN A 4 5.61 6.01 4.31
CA GLN A 4 6.58 6.29 5.40
C GLN A 4 6.25 5.50 6.67
N PHE A 5 4.95 5.35 6.97
CA PHE A 5 4.49 4.53 8.08
C PHE A 5 4.90 3.07 7.86
N LEU A 6 4.59 2.49 6.70
CA LEU A 6 4.92 1.11 6.37
C LEU A 6 6.44 0.86 6.36
N MET A 7 7.24 1.79 5.84
CA MET A 7 8.70 1.69 5.90
C MET A 7 9.20 1.62 7.36
N LYS A 8 8.62 2.43 8.26
CA LYS A 8 8.99 2.43 9.68
C LYS A 8 8.59 1.13 10.38
N GLU A 9 7.37 0.65 10.15
CA GLU A 9 6.84 -0.54 10.84
C GLU A 9 7.44 -1.85 10.32
N THR A 10 7.80 -1.92 9.05
CA THR A 10 8.35 -3.14 8.43
C THR A 10 9.88 -3.14 8.32
N GLY A 11 10.53 -1.98 8.50
CA GLY A 11 11.95 -1.80 8.21
C GLY A 11 12.32 -1.87 6.72
N SER A 12 11.33 -1.97 5.83
CA SER A 12 11.55 -2.13 4.39
C SER A 12 11.87 -0.80 3.71
N THR A 13 12.57 -0.88 2.58
CA THR A 13 12.85 0.28 1.74
C THR A 13 11.58 0.79 1.06
N ARG A 14 11.62 2.05 0.58
CA ARG A 14 10.53 2.63 -0.21
C ARG A 14 10.18 1.77 -1.44
N LYS A 15 11.19 1.22 -2.12
CA LYS A 15 11.01 0.44 -3.35
C LYS A 15 10.24 -0.86 -3.06
N GLU A 16 10.59 -1.55 -1.99
CA GLU A 16 9.91 -2.77 -1.56
C GLU A 16 8.46 -2.49 -1.15
N ILE A 17 8.23 -1.42 -0.38
CA ILE A 17 6.87 -1.02 0.00
C ILE A 17 6.00 -0.68 -1.21
N ILE A 18 6.54 0.05 -2.20
CA ILE A 18 5.79 0.36 -3.43
C ILE A 18 5.44 -0.93 -4.18
N ALA A 19 6.40 -1.84 -4.35
CA ALA A 19 6.17 -3.11 -5.02
C ALA A 19 5.08 -3.95 -4.31
N SER A 20 5.10 -4.03 -2.97
CA SER A 20 4.05 -4.71 -2.20
C SER A 20 2.68 -4.04 -2.36
N ILE A 21 2.61 -2.70 -2.39
CA ILE A 21 1.35 -1.98 -2.60
C ILE A 21 0.79 -2.26 -4.00
N GLU A 22 1.62 -2.21 -5.05
CA GLU A 22 1.21 -2.54 -6.42
C GLU A 22 0.69 -3.97 -6.53
N GLU A 23 1.36 -4.92 -5.88
CA GLU A 23 0.92 -6.33 -5.82
C GLU A 23 -0.44 -6.47 -5.12
N LEU A 24 -0.59 -5.88 -3.93
CA LEU A 24 -1.86 -5.92 -3.18
C LEU A 24 -3.02 -5.26 -3.93
N GLU A 25 -2.74 -4.18 -4.67
CA GLU A 25 -3.73 -3.51 -5.52
C GLU A 25 -4.13 -4.39 -6.72
N ALA A 26 -3.15 -5.04 -7.36
CA ALA A 26 -3.40 -5.98 -8.46
C ALA A 26 -4.21 -7.21 -8.02
N PHE A 27 -3.99 -7.71 -6.80
CA PHE A 27 -4.82 -8.76 -6.18
C PHE A 27 -6.20 -8.26 -5.75
N GLY A 28 -6.45 -6.95 -5.76
CA GLY A 28 -7.72 -6.37 -5.35
C GLY A 28 -7.95 -6.36 -3.84
N LEU A 29 -6.91 -6.57 -3.03
CA LEU A 29 -6.97 -6.54 -1.56
C LEU A 29 -6.98 -5.11 -1.01
N ILE A 30 -6.41 -4.17 -1.77
CA ILE A 30 -6.41 -2.76 -1.46
C ILE A 30 -6.88 -1.94 -2.67
N GLY A 31 -7.12 -0.65 -2.46
CA GLY A 31 -7.28 0.31 -3.54
C GLY A 31 -7.20 1.75 -3.06
N PHE A 32 -7.03 2.66 -4.01
CA PHE A 32 -7.03 4.10 -3.76
C PHE A 32 -8.26 4.74 -4.39
N ASN A 33 -8.91 5.66 -3.68
CA ASN A 33 -9.97 6.46 -4.29
C ASN A 33 -9.38 7.60 -5.14
N VAL A 34 -10.25 8.35 -5.83
CA VAL A 34 -9.85 9.51 -6.67
C VAL A 34 -9.13 10.63 -5.89
N ASN A 35 -9.25 10.65 -4.57
CA ASN A 35 -8.56 11.59 -3.69
C ASN A 35 -7.21 11.05 -3.16
N GLY A 36 -6.85 9.80 -3.51
CA GLY A 36 -5.64 9.14 -3.04
C GLY A 36 -5.75 8.48 -1.67
N ASP A 37 -6.96 8.35 -1.10
CA ASP A 37 -7.16 7.68 0.18
C ASP A 37 -7.05 6.16 0.01
N PHE A 38 -6.20 5.57 0.85
CA PHE A 38 -6.01 4.13 0.93
C PHE A 38 -7.24 3.44 1.56
N ARG A 39 -7.70 2.34 0.95
CA ARG A 39 -8.76 1.48 1.48
C ARG A 39 -8.36 0.01 1.41
N LEU A 40 -8.72 -0.72 2.46
CA LEU A 40 -8.76 -2.17 2.43
C LEU A 40 -10.05 -2.61 1.74
N LYS A 41 -9.97 -3.61 0.88
CA LYS A 41 -11.13 -4.28 0.30
C LYS A 41 -11.28 -5.62 1.02
N GLU A 42 -12.40 -5.80 1.70
CA GLU A 42 -12.82 -7.14 2.12
C GLU A 42 -13.13 -7.95 0.87
N VAL A 43 -12.41 -9.05 0.70
CA VAL A 43 -12.68 -10.11 -0.27
C VAL A 43 -13.49 -11.21 0.39
#